data_AF-A0A533WUS7-F1
#
_entry.id   AF-A0A533WUS7-F1
#
_cell.length_a   1.000
_cell.length_b   1.000
_cell.length_c   1.000
_cell.angle_alpha   90.00
_cell.angle_beta   90.00
_cell.angle_gamma   90.00
#
_symmetry.space_group_name_H-M   'P 1'
#
loop_
_entity.id
_entity.type
_entity.pdbx_description
1 polymer ?
#
loop_
_entity_poly.entity_id
_entity_poly.type
_entity_poly.pdbx_seq_one_letter_code
_entity_poly.pdbx_strand_id
1 'polypeptide(L)'
;MLIPKSHPRAASLHIREKLVRGYKAGLVVEEGLLAHGRGEMFDYLIGEKTSKHSQNAIKAAARALLEAKLPVISVNGNFIALCAKEIVQLANVTGAKIEV
;
A
#
# COMPACT_ATOMS: atom_id res chain seq x y z
N MET A 1 8.33 -1.36 -18.95
CA MET A 1 7.54 -2.14 -19.92
C MET A 1 6.27 -1.36 -20.26
N LEU A 2 5.78 -1.39 -21.52
CA LEU A 2 4.47 -0.79 -21.86
C LEU A 2 3.40 -1.85 -21.59
N ILE A 3 2.58 -1.67 -20.55
CA ILE A 3 1.46 -2.56 -20.23
C ILE A 3 0.19 -1.97 -20.85
N PRO A 4 -0.47 -2.66 -21.80
CA PRO A 4 -1.70 -2.16 -22.40
C PRO A 4 -2.82 -2.01 -21.37
N LYS A 5 -3.62 -0.94 -21.47
CA LYS A 5 -4.79 -0.73 -20.58
C LYS A 5 -5.84 -1.85 -20.70
N SER A 6 -5.92 -2.49 -21.87
CA SER A 6 -6.81 -3.63 -22.13
C SER A 6 -6.32 -4.95 -21.53
N HIS A 7 -5.09 -5.00 -21.00
CA HIS A 7 -4.55 -6.23 -20.45
C HIS A 7 -5.34 -6.63 -19.18
N PRO A 8 -5.82 -7.89 -19.06
CA PRO A 8 -6.65 -8.32 -17.94
C PRO A 8 -5.96 -8.21 -16.57
N ARG A 9 -4.62 -8.13 -16.57
CA ARG A 9 -3.77 -7.98 -15.37
C ARG A 9 -3.08 -6.62 -15.27
N ALA A 10 -3.53 -5.60 -16.00
CA ALA A 10 -2.82 -4.33 -16.07
C ALA A 10 -2.54 -3.72 -14.68
N ALA A 11 -3.52 -3.76 -13.78
CA ALA A 11 -3.39 -3.23 -12.42
C ALA A 11 -2.26 -3.90 -11.61
N SER A 12 -2.27 -5.24 -11.49
CA SER A 12 -1.22 -6.00 -10.80
C SER A 12 0.17 -5.76 -11.43
N LEU A 13 0.27 -5.79 -12.76
CA LEU A 13 1.53 -5.54 -13.45
C LEU A 13 2.07 -4.12 -13.22
N HIS A 14 1.20 -3.11 -13.18
CA HIS A 14 1.62 -1.74 -12.87
C HIS A 14 2.11 -1.59 -11.43
N ILE A 15 1.50 -2.29 -10.48
CA ILE A 15 1.93 -2.31 -9.07
C ILE A 15 3.34 -2.93 -8.95
N ARG A 16 3.60 -4.06 -9.64
CA ARG A 16 4.94 -4.68 -9.70
C ARG A 16 5.98 -3.73 -10.26
N GLU A 17 5.66 -3.05 -11.37
CA GLU A 17 6.56 -2.06 -11.97
C GLU A 17 6.88 -0.88 -11.03
N LYS A 18 5.90 -0.41 -10.24
CA LYS A 18 6.15 0.62 -9.22
C LYS A 18 7.16 0.16 -8.18
N LEU A 19 7.05 -1.07 -7.69
CA LEU A 19 8.00 -1.63 -6.72
C LEU A 19 9.39 -1.84 -7.31
N VAL A 20 9.49 -2.34 -8.55
CA VAL A 20 10.79 -2.46 -9.23
C VAL A 20 11.44 -1.09 -9.40
N ARG A 21 10.67 -0.04 -9.72
CA ARG A 21 11.19 1.34 -9.75
C ARG A 21 11.62 1.82 -8.36
N GLY A 22 10.82 1.52 -7.32
CA GLY A 22 11.17 1.82 -5.94
C GLY A 22 12.48 1.16 -5.51
N TYR A 23 12.70 -0.10 -5.87
CA TYR A 23 13.94 -0.83 -5.61
C TYR A 23 15.12 -0.18 -6.34
N LYS A 24 14.99 0.10 -7.64
CA LYS A 24 16.02 0.79 -8.43
C LYS A 24 16.34 2.20 -7.92
N ALA A 25 15.40 2.84 -7.24
CA ALA A 25 15.57 4.14 -6.61
C ALA A 25 16.13 4.06 -5.17
N GLY A 26 16.44 2.87 -4.66
CA GLY A 26 16.95 2.67 -3.30
C GLY A 26 15.90 2.81 -2.19
N LEU A 27 14.61 2.88 -2.54
CA LEU A 27 13.52 3.00 -1.58
C LEU A 27 13.09 1.63 -1.02
N VAL A 28 13.14 0.59 -1.85
CA VAL A 28 12.68 -0.76 -1.53
C VAL A 28 13.91 -1.68 -1.45
N VAL A 29 13.93 -2.59 -0.47
CA VAL A 29 14.95 -3.64 -0.35
C VAL A 29 14.54 -4.90 -1.11
N GLU A 30 15.46 -5.82 -1.36
CA GLU A 30 15.19 -7.06 -2.12
C GLU A 30 14.09 -7.90 -1.47
N GLU A 31 14.11 -8.02 -0.13
CA GLU A 31 13.10 -8.69 0.67
C GLU A 31 11.73 -8.03 0.52
N GLY A 32 11.69 -6.74 0.21
CA GLY A 32 10.48 -5.98 -0.08
C GLY A 32 9.80 -6.42 -1.37
N LEU A 33 10.58 -6.76 -2.40
CA LEU A 33 10.06 -7.33 -3.65
C LEU A 33 9.46 -8.73 -3.40
N LEU A 34 10.16 -9.56 -2.62
CA LEU A 34 9.67 -10.89 -2.23
C LEU A 34 8.41 -10.80 -1.37
N ALA A 35 8.36 -9.84 -0.44
CA ALA A 35 7.19 -9.58 0.38
C ALA A 35 5.97 -9.20 -0.44
N HIS A 36 6.15 -8.45 -1.52
CA HIS A 36 5.05 -8.13 -2.42
C HIS A 36 4.48 -9.37 -3.12
N GLY A 37 5.35 -10.25 -3.63
CA GLY A 37 4.90 -11.50 -4.25
C GLY A 37 4.06 -12.37 -3.30
N ARG A 38 4.41 -12.42 -2.01
CA ARG A 38 3.59 -13.09 -0.98
C ARG A 38 2.24 -12.40 -0.81
N GLY A 39 2.20 -11.07 -0.78
CA GLY A 39 0.97 -10.29 -0.71
C GLY A 39 0.05 -10.52 -1.91
N GLU A 40 0.60 -10.53 -3.12
CA GLU A 40 -0.17 -10.82 -4.34
C GLU A 40 -0.79 -12.21 -4.31
N MET A 41 -0.06 -13.23 -3.84
CA MET A 41 -0.62 -14.58 -3.67
C MET A 41 -1.89 -14.58 -2.80
N PHE A 42 -1.88 -13.87 -1.66
CA PHE A 42 -3.09 -13.73 -0.85
C PHE A 42 -4.17 -12.91 -1.56
N ASP A 43 -3.80 -11.86 -2.30
CA ASP A 43 -4.75 -11.03 -3.04
C ASP A 43 -5.52 -11.86 -4.09
N TYR A 44 -4.83 -12.78 -4.78
CA TYR A 44 -5.47 -13.77 -5.68
C TYR A 44 -6.49 -14.64 -4.93
N LEU A 45 -6.15 -15.14 -3.72
CA LEU A 45 -7.05 -15.99 -2.93
C LEU A 45 -8.31 -15.25 -2.45
N ILE A 46 -8.20 -13.95 -2.14
CA ILE A 46 -9.33 -13.13 -1.67
C ILE A 46 -10.09 -12.43 -2.83
N GLY A 47 -9.65 -12.66 -4.07
CA GLY A 47 -10.33 -12.18 -5.28
C GLY A 47 -10.04 -10.72 -5.64
N GLU A 48 -8.86 -10.22 -5.28
CA GLU A 48 -8.31 -8.92 -5.70
C GLU A 48 -9.27 -7.74 -5.46
N LYS A 49 -9.96 -7.76 -4.31
CA LYS A 49 -10.97 -6.78 -3.94
C LYS A 49 -11.04 -6.57 -2.44
N THR A 50 -11.45 -5.36 -2.04
CA THR A 50 -11.69 -5.05 -0.63
C THR A 50 -12.95 -5.79 -0.15
N SER A 51 -12.75 -6.82 0.69
CA SER A 51 -13.84 -7.61 1.27
C SER A 51 -14.70 -6.79 2.25
N LYS A 52 -15.92 -7.28 2.57
CA LYS A 52 -16.79 -6.66 3.58
C LYS A 52 -16.12 -6.59 4.96
N HIS A 53 -15.38 -7.63 5.34
CA HIS A 53 -14.63 -7.66 6.61
C HIS A 53 -13.52 -6.60 6.61
N SER A 54 -12.79 -6.47 5.51
CA SER A 54 -11.76 -5.45 5.33
C SER A 54 -12.34 -4.03 5.41
N GLN A 55 -13.51 -3.78 4.79
CA GLN A 55 -14.18 -2.47 4.89
C GLN A 55 -14.56 -2.12 6.33
N ASN A 56 -15.05 -3.10 7.11
CA ASN A 56 -15.39 -2.89 8.51
C ASN A 56 -14.14 -2.56 9.35
N ALA A 57 -13.05 -3.31 9.14
CA ALA A 57 -11.77 -3.05 9.81
C ALA A 57 -11.19 -1.67 9.45
N ILE A 58 -11.26 -1.27 8.18
CA ILE A 58 -10.83 0.06 7.72
C ILE A 58 -11.60 1.17 8.43
N LYS A 59 -12.93 1.05 8.58
CA LYS A 59 -13.75 2.04 9.30
C LYS A 59 -13.37 2.13 10.77
N ALA A 60 -13.15 1.00 11.43
CA ALA A 60 -12.72 0.95 12.82
C ALA A 60 -11.33 1.59 13.01
N ALA A 61 -10.37 1.26 12.14
CA ALA A 61 -9.03 1.84 12.17
C ALA A 61 -9.04 3.35 11.90
N ALA A 62 -9.86 3.82 10.96
CA ALA A 62 -10.04 5.24 10.70
C ALA A 62 -10.57 5.98 11.93
N ARG A 63 -11.54 5.40 12.65
CA ARG A 63 -12.04 5.98 13.91
C ARG A 63 -10.95 6.01 14.98
N ALA A 64 -10.21 4.92 15.14
CA ALA A 64 -9.12 4.83 16.11
C ALA A 64 -8.03 5.89 15.85
N LEU A 65 -7.67 6.13 14.58
CA LEU A 65 -6.72 7.19 14.21
C LEU A 65 -7.26 8.58 14.55
N LEU A 66 -8.53 8.86 14.29
CA LEU A 66 -9.16 10.16 14.58
C LEU A 66 -9.34 10.46 16.07
N GLU A 67 -9.51 9.42 16.90
CA GLU A 67 -9.68 9.57 18.36
C GLU A 67 -8.37 9.53 19.14
N ALA A 68 -7.28 9.07 18.52
CA ALA A 68 -5.99 8.96 19.18
C ALA A 68 -5.43 10.34 19.57
N LYS A 69 -4.80 10.42 20.74
CA LYS A 69 -4.14 11.67 21.21
C LYS A 69 -2.85 11.98 20.44
N LEU A 70 -2.10 10.93 20.06
CA LEU A 70 -0.82 11.03 19.37
C LEU A 70 -0.73 9.94 18.29
N PRO A 71 -1.55 9.99 17.23
CA PRO A 71 -1.51 8.99 16.17
C PRO A 71 -0.19 9.08 15.38
N VAL A 72 0.37 7.93 15.03
CA VAL A 72 1.58 7.80 14.20
C VAL A 72 1.35 6.73 13.14
N ILE A 73 1.73 7.03 11.90
CA ILE A 73 1.71 6.11 10.77
C ILE A 73 3.15 5.73 10.45
N SER A 74 3.51 4.48 10.68
CA SER A 74 4.82 3.93 10.29
C SER A 74 4.84 3.61 8.79
N VAL A 75 5.96 3.92 8.14
CA VAL A 75 6.11 3.89 6.68
C VAL A 75 7.42 3.22 6.31
N ASN A 76 7.36 2.15 5.52
CA ASN A 76 8.55 1.50 4.97
C ASN A 76 8.71 1.76 3.47
N GLY A 77 9.77 1.21 2.88
CA GLY A 77 10.08 1.31 1.46
C GLY A 77 8.94 0.91 0.50
N ASN A 78 8.26 -0.21 0.80
CA ASN A 78 7.15 -0.69 -0.03
C ASN A 78 5.97 0.28 -0.01
N PHE A 79 5.66 0.84 1.17
CA PHE A 79 4.61 1.85 1.34
C PHE A 79 4.91 3.10 0.50
N ILE A 80 6.14 3.61 0.59
CA ILE A 80 6.56 4.79 -0.18
C ILE A 80 6.44 4.53 -1.69
N ALA A 81 6.92 3.38 -2.15
CA ALA A 81 6.88 3.03 -3.58
C ALA A 81 5.46 2.89 -4.15
N LEU A 82 4.48 2.51 -3.32
CA LEU A 82 3.12 2.19 -3.76
C LEU A 82 2.13 3.33 -3.56
N CYS A 83 2.19 4.01 -2.41
CA CYS A 83 1.13 4.90 -1.93
C CYS A 83 1.61 6.11 -1.13
N ALA A 84 2.80 6.66 -1.42
CA ALA A 84 3.34 7.84 -0.71
C ALA A 84 2.36 9.01 -0.61
N LYS A 85 1.62 9.31 -1.70
CA LYS A 85 0.65 10.42 -1.71
C LYS A 85 -0.51 10.16 -0.77
N GLU A 86 -1.06 8.96 -0.80
CA GLU A 86 -2.20 8.55 0.02
C GLU A 86 -1.83 8.50 1.50
N ILE A 87 -0.60 8.10 1.85
CA ILE A 87 -0.08 8.14 3.22
C ILE A 87 -0.04 9.58 3.75
N VAL A 88 0.49 10.52 2.97
CA VAL A 88 0.52 11.94 3.34
C VAL A 88 -0.89 12.49 3.50
N GLN A 89 -1.81 12.12 2.61
CA GLN A 89 -3.21 12.52 2.73
C GLN A 89 -3.87 11.97 3.99
N LEU A 90 -3.64 10.68 4.31
CA LEU A 90 -4.17 10.05 5.52
C LEU A 90 -3.61 10.72 6.77
N ALA A 91 -2.31 10.99 6.83
CA ALA A 91 -1.67 11.70 7.92
C ALA A 91 -2.29 13.10 8.13
N ASN A 92 -2.45 13.87 7.05
CA ASN A 92 -3.05 15.20 7.11
C ASN A 92 -4.50 15.19 7.62
N VAL A 93 -5.32 14.25 7.15
CA VAL A 93 -6.72 14.15 7.57
C VAL A 93 -6.86 13.68 9.01
N THR A 94 -5.96 12.82 9.48
CA THR A 94 -6.03 12.24 10.83
C THR A 94 -5.24 13.03 11.88
N GLY A 95 -4.41 14.00 11.45
CA GLY A 95 -3.44 14.66 12.33
C GLY A 95 -2.29 13.74 12.77
N ALA A 96 -2.13 12.58 12.12
CA ALA A 96 -1.10 11.62 12.47
C ALA A 96 0.28 12.09 12.02
N LYS A 97 1.31 11.81 12.84
CA LYS A 97 2.70 11.93 12.41
C LYS A 97 3.07 10.77 11.50
N ILE A 98 4.08 10.97 10.67
CA ILE A 98 4.68 9.91 9.85
C ILE A 98 6.04 9.55 10.45
N GLU A 99 6.30 8.26 10.60
CA GLU A 99 7.58 7.69 11.05
C GLU A 99 8.10 6.73 9.97
N VAL A 100 9.40 6.81 9.66
CA VAL A 100 10.06 5.96 8.65
C VAL A 100 10.88 4.90 9.34
#